data_AF-A0AAD6TAU0-F1
#
_entry.id   AF-A0AAD6TAU0-F1
#
_cell.length_a   1.000
_cell.length_b   1.000
_cell.length_c   1.000
_cell.angle_alpha   90.00
_cell.angle_beta   90.00
_cell.angle_gamma   90.00
#
_symmetry.space_group_name_H-M   'P 1'
#
loop_
_entity.id
_entity.type
_entity.pdbx_description
1 polymer ?
#
loop_
_entity_poly.entity_id
_entity_poly.type
_entity_poly.pdbx_seq_one_letter_code
_entity_poly.pdbx_strand_id
1 'polypeptide(L)'
;MPATQVLSHFTVLHDVLTGCIQSTNNAGYQYDPYDAPRTPRRIQMACQFCRARKLKCDGLRPQCSNCNRRGYPCNYVPVGAQQGGK
;
A
#
# COMPACT_ATOMS: atom_id res chain seq x y z
N MET A 1 67.68 -26.83 -8.79
CA MET A 1 68.38 -26.01 -9.82
C MET A 1 67.36 -25.71 -10.91
N PRO A 2 67.35 -24.46 -11.43
CA PRO A 2 66.23 -23.73 -12.05
C PRO A 2 65.92 -24.28 -13.46
N ALA A 3 64.91 -23.88 -14.22
CA ALA A 3 64.30 -22.59 -14.50
C ALA A 3 62.95 -22.91 -15.18
N THR A 4 61.89 -22.12 -15.02
CA THR A 4 61.62 -20.97 -15.88
C THR A 4 60.62 -20.08 -15.14
N GLN A 5 61.04 -18.93 -14.60
CA GLN A 5 61.03 -17.63 -15.26
C GLN A 5 59.66 -17.24 -15.85
N VAL A 6 59.06 -16.27 -15.16
CA VAL A 6 58.33 -15.10 -15.67
C VAL A 6 57.26 -15.34 -16.75
N LEU A 7 56.01 -15.09 -16.37
CA LEU A 7 55.05 -14.27 -17.14
C LEU A 7 53.85 -13.95 -16.25
N SER A 8 54.13 -13.12 -15.24
CA SER A 8 53.18 -12.45 -14.36
C SER A 8 52.46 -11.27 -15.07
N HIS A 9 52.20 -11.36 -16.37
CA HIS A 9 51.60 -10.29 -17.18
C HIS A 9 50.35 -10.69 -17.96
N PHE A 10 49.70 -11.80 -17.59
CA PHE A 10 48.44 -12.23 -18.23
C PHE A 10 47.27 -12.41 -17.24
N THR A 11 47.27 -11.71 -16.11
CA THR A 11 46.23 -11.89 -15.07
C THR A 11 45.15 -10.80 -15.01
N VAL A 12 45.07 -9.80 -15.90
CA VAL A 12 44.22 -8.60 -15.58
C VAL A 12 43.24 -8.11 -16.67
N LEU A 13 43.11 -8.77 -17.84
CA LEU A 13 42.08 -8.38 -18.83
C LEU A 13 40.92 -9.38 -19.02
N HIS A 14 41.00 -10.59 -18.46
CA HIS A 14 39.85 -11.52 -18.43
C HIS A 14 39.24 -11.69 -17.04
N ASP A 15 39.89 -11.20 -15.97
CA ASP A 15 39.43 -11.37 -14.59
C ASP A 15 38.87 -10.07 -13.98
N VAL A 16 38.42 -9.12 -14.83
CA VAL A 16 37.47 -8.06 -14.41
C VAL A 16 36.04 -8.54 -14.66
N LEU A 17 35.75 -9.77 -14.24
CA LEU A 17 34.39 -10.30 -14.02
C LEU A 17 34.43 -11.13 -12.73
N THR A 18 34.86 -10.51 -11.63
CA THR A 18 33.85 -9.93 -10.72
C THR A 18 32.84 -11.01 -10.35
N GLY A 19 33.01 -11.73 -9.25
CA GLY A 19 32.70 -11.16 -7.95
C GLY A 19 31.17 -11.00 -7.82
N CYS A 20 30.62 -11.38 -6.66
CA CYS A 20 29.23 -11.15 -6.28
C CYS A 20 28.19 -12.19 -6.79
N ILE A 21 27.83 -13.10 -5.88
CA ILE A 21 26.44 -13.48 -5.56
C ILE A 21 25.52 -13.95 -6.70
N GLN A 22 25.41 -15.27 -6.87
CA GLN A 22 24.14 -15.89 -7.28
C GLN A 22 23.12 -15.75 -6.15
N SER A 23 22.66 -14.53 -5.93
CA SER A 23 21.33 -14.30 -5.40
C SER A 23 20.56 -13.68 -6.54
N THR A 24 19.75 -14.52 -7.17
CA THR A 24 18.64 -14.14 -8.03
C THR A 24 17.69 -13.26 -7.24
N ASN A 25 18.07 -12.02 -6.97
CA ASN A 25 17.10 -10.99 -6.62
C ASN A 25 16.50 -10.47 -7.91
N ASN A 26 15.75 -11.37 -8.57
CA ASN A 26 14.63 -10.96 -9.38
C ASN A 26 13.61 -10.36 -8.39
N ALA A 27 13.86 -9.13 -7.95
CA ALA A 27 12.82 -8.29 -7.38
C ALA A 27 11.95 -7.81 -8.55
N GLY A 28 11.28 -8.78 -9.18
CA GLY A 28 10.16 -8.53 -10.05
C GLY A 28 9.09 -7.87 -9.19
N TYR A 29 9.07 -6.54 -9.21
CA TYR A 29 7.85 -5.81 -8.91
C TYR A 29 6.90 -6.09 -10.06
N GLN A 30 6.26 -7.26 -10.00
CA GLN A 30 5.08 -7.55 -10.78
C GLN A 30 4.05 -6.51 -10.35
N TYR A 31 3.89 -5.46 -11.16
CA TYR A 31 2.77 -4.53 -11.03
C TYR A 31 1.51 -5.35 -11.29
N ASP A 32 0.94 -5.90 -10.23
CA ASP A 32 -0.37 -6.53 -10.25
C ASP A 32 -1.38 -5.39 -10.20
N PRO A 33 -2.09 -5.05 -11.30
CA PRO A 33 -3.06 -3.95 -11.32
C PRO A 33 -4.23 -4.15 -10.33
N TYR A 34 -4.27 -5.28 -9.61
CA TYR A 34 -5.22 -5.59 -8.54
C TYR A 34 -4.73 -5.26 -7.13
N ASP A 35 -3.42 -5.03 -6.92
CA ASP A 35 -2.86 -4.43 -5.68
C ASP A 35 -2.83 -2.90 -5.78
N ALA A 36 -3.81 -2.32 -6.47
CA ALA A 36 -4.06 -0.90 -6.32
C ALA A 36 -4.37 -0.68 -4.83
N PRO A 37 -3.63 0.22 -4.12
CA PRO A 37 -4.03 0.60 -2.78
C PRO A 37 -5.49 1.01 -2.90
N ARG A 38 -6.37 0.27 -2.23
CA ARG A 38 -7.79 0.60 -2.10
C ARG A 38 -7.84 1.91 -1.36
N THR A 39 -7.51 2.99 -2.06
CA THR A 39 -7.42 4.33 -1.52
C THR A 39 -8.83 4.55 -1.01
N PRO A 40 -9.02 4.55 0.32
CA PRO A 40 -10.37 4.52 0.87
C PRO A 40 -11.01 5.76 0.30
N ARG A 41 -12.05 5.58 -0.54
CA ARG A 41 -12.70 6.70 -1.21
C ARG A 41 -13.02 7.69 -0.11
N ARG A 42 -12.35 8.85 -0.13
CA ARG A 42 -12.47 9.79 0.98
C ARG A 42 -13.91 10.27 0.99
N ILE A 43 -14.67 9.74 1.94
CA ILE A 43 -16.08 10.05 2.06
C ILE A 43 -16.22 11.48 2.55
N GLN A 44 -16.99 12.28 1.82
CA GLN A 44 -17.20 13.69 2.14
C GLN A 44 -18.10 13.85 3.39
N MET A 45 -18.96 12.86 3.68
CA MET A 45 -19.81 12.87 4.87
C MET A 45 -19.88 11.51 5.55
N ALA A 46 -19.68 11.53 6.87
CA ALA A 46 -19.96 10.39 7.73
C ALA A 46 -21.46 10.33 8.08
N CYS A 47 -21.98 9.13 8.31
CA CYS A 47 -23.35 8.90 8.74
C CYS A 47 -23.64 9.58 10.10
N GLN A 48 -24.90 9.90 10.43
CA GLN A 48 -25.29 10.57 11.68
C GLN A 48 -24.83 9.79 12.92
N PHE A 49 -25.02 8.46 12.90
CA PHE A 49 -24.56 7.57 13.96
C PHE A 49 -23.03 7.59 14.13
N CYS A 50 -22.31 7.58 13.00
CA CYS A 50 -20.85 7.61 12.95
C CYS A 50 -20.33 8.96 13.46
N ARG A 51 -21.00 10.06 13.09
CA ARG A 51 -20.72 11.42 13.57
C ARG A 51 -20.94 11.53 15.08
N ALA A 52 -22.10 11.10 15.57
CA ALA A 52 -22.44 11.13 16.99
C ALA A 52 -21.44 10.33 17.84
N ARG A 53 -20.96 9.19 17.32
CA ARG A 53 -20.01 8.31 18.02
C ARG A 53 -18.54 8.57 17.67
N LYS A 54 -18.25 9.58 16.84
CA LYS A 54 -16.90 9.92 16.36
C LYS A 54 -16.14 8.72 15.77
N LEU A 55 -16.85 7.83 15.08
CA LEU A 55 -16.28 6.65 14.43
C LEU A 55 -15.92 6.94 12.97
N LYS A 56 -14.94 6.21 12.45
CA LYS A 56 -14.62 6.25 11.02
C LYS A 56 -15.77 5.64 10.23
N CYS A 57 -16.34 6.41 9.31
CA CYS A 57 -17.41 5.96 8.45
C CYS A 57 -16.84 5.59 7.08
N ASP A 58 -17.29 4.47 6.51
CA ASP A 58 -16.86 3.99 5.20
C ASP A 58 -17.72 4.52 4.06
N GLY A 59 -18.80 5.26 4.37
CA GLY A 59 -19.69 5.89 3.38
C GLY A 59 -20.45 4.93 2.47
N LEU A 60 -20.41 3.63 2.75
CA LEU A 60 -21.14 2.62 1.98
C LEU A 60 -22.65 2.87 2.07
N ARG A 61 -23.32 2.72 0.93
CA ARG A 61 -24.78 2.80 0.80
C ARG A 61 -25.32 1.41 0.48
N PRO A 62 -26.45 0.97 1.07
CA PRO A 62 -27.39 1.73 1.91
C PRO A 62 -26.98 1.92 3.39
N GLN A 63 -26.07 1.09 3.92
CA GLN A 63 -25.57 1.19 5.29
C GLN A 63 -24.04 1.14 5.34
N CYS A 64 -23.45 1.93 6.24
CA CYS A 64 -22.02 1.90 6.51
C CYS A 64 -21.60 0.57 7.16
N SER A 65 -20.36 0.09 6.97
CA SER A 65 -19.89 -1.19 7.56
C SER A 65 -20.07 -1.24 9.08
N ASN A 66 -19.78 -0.13 9.76
CA ASN A 66 -19.98 -0.01 11.21
C ASN A 66 -21.45 -0.10 11.63
N CYS A 67 -22.34 0.45 10.82
CA CYS A 67 -23.78 0.48 11.04
C CYS A 67 -24.37 -0.91 10.81
N ASN A 68 -24.00 -1.53 9.69
CA ASN A 68 -24.38 -2.87 9.29
C ASN A 68 -23.94 -3.91 10.34
N ARG A 69 -22.68 -3.86 10.78
CA ARG A 69 -22.16 -4.80 11.78
C ARG A 69 -22.85 -4.68 13.14
N ARG A 70 -23.34 -3.48 13.47
CA ARG A 70 -23.99 -3.22 14.77
C ARG A 70 -25.52 -3.26 14.68
N GLY A 71 -26.11 -3.39 13.49
CA GLY A 71 -27.55 -3.37 13.27
C GLY A 71 -28.23 -2.03 13.60
N TYR A 72 -27.52 -0.90 13.52
CA TYR A 72 -28.11 0.42 13.80
C TYR A 72 -28.53 1.16 12.53
N PRO A 73 -29.55 2.03 12.61
CA PRO A 73 -29.99 2.83 11.47
C PRO A 73 -28.87 3.75 10.96
N CYS A 74 -28.56 3.62 9.67
CA CYS A 74 -27.55 4.43 8.99
C CYS A 74 -28.22 5.58 8.24
N ASN A 75 -28.31 6.76 8.87
CA ASN A 75 -28.89 7.94 8.23
C ASN A 75 -27.82 8.96 7.85
N TYR A 76 -27.86 9.47 6.62
CA TYR A 76 -26.97 10.52 6.12
C TYR A 76 -27.77 11.81 6.00
N VAL A 77 -27.70 12.67 7.04
CA VAL A 77 -28.43 13.94 7.06
C VAL A 77 -27.49 15.09 6.69
N PRO A 78 -27.83 15.93 5.70
CA PRO A 78 -27.05 17.12 5.37
C PRO A 78 -27.19 18.16 6.49
N VAL A 79 -26.08 18.80 6.84
CA VAL A 79 -25.97 19.74 7.98
C VAL A 79 -26.84 21.00 7.84
N GLY A 80 -27.42 21.26 6.67
CA GLY A 80 -28.31 22.39 6.41
C GLY A 80 -29.78 22.19 6.83
N ALA A 81 -30.20 20.96 7.17
CA ALA A 81 -31.60 20.67 7.52
C ALA A 81 -31.86 20.50 9.03
N GLN A 82 -30.81 20.45 9.85
CA GLN A 82 -30.93 20.15 11.30
C GLN A 82 -30.58 21.33 12.21
N GLN A 83 -30.19 22.49 11.66
CA GLN A 83 -29.94 23.71 12.45
C GLN A 83 -31.21 24.57 12.51
N GLY A 84 -32.21 24.03 13.19
CA GLY A 84 -33.45 24.72 13.54
C GLY A 84 -33.86 24.30 14.95
N GLY A 85 -33.18 24.83 15.95
CA GLY A 85 -33.44 24.50 17.35
C GLY A 85 -32.60 25.34 18.31
N LYS A 86 -33.15 26.52 18.62
CA LYS A 86 -32.92 27.46 19.75
C LYS A 86 -31.65 27.33 20.59
#